data_AF-A0A2G9V257-F1
#
_entry.id   AF-A0A2G9V257-F1
#
_cell.length_a   1.000
_cell.length_b   1.000
_cell.length_c   1.000
_cell.angle_alpha   90.00
_cell.angle_beta   90.00
_cell.angle_gamma   90.00
#
_symmetry.space_group_name_H-M   'P 1'
#
loop_
_entity.id
_entity.type
_entity.pdbx_description
1 polymer ?
#
loop_
_entity_poly.entity_id
_entity_poly.type
_entity_poly.pdbx_seq_one_letter_code
_entity_poly.pdbx_strand_id
1 'polypeptide(L)'
;MQRCVLGGAASTLRAFRASTSVSARMFRYDAFADRHIGPSRLEKQQMLDFLGFTVLLDPYLHPQNIDVAKTRSGALGIELKELNFDRYNVDSDVAAVVVQYPDTEGRIRNLDDLIYKAHEQGALVVLVSDLMALTLLKSPGDLGADVAVGSAQRFGVPLGYGGPHPGFMAVAKDAKNTLGRMMPGRIIGVTR
;
A
#
# COMPACT_ATOMS: atom_id res chain seq x y z
N MET A 1 89.54 10.10 18.12
CA MET A 1 89.98 10.13 16.72
C MET A 1 89.42 8.88 16.03
N GLN A 2 88.38 9.04 15.20
CA GLN A 2 88.42 8.92 13.72
C GLN A 2 88.64 7.46 13.25
N ARG A 3 87.57 6.86 12.68
CA ARG A 3 87.39 6.49 11.24
C ARG A 3 88.12 5.19 10.87
N CYS A 4 87.72 4.34 9.92
CA CYS A 4 86.66 4.22 8.91
C CYS A 4 86.69 2.73 8.47
N VAL A 5 85.58 1.98 8.31
CA VAL A 5 84.69 1.81 7.15
C VAL A 5 85.19 0.87 6.02
N LEU A 6 84.21 0.15 5.44
CA LEU A 6 84.13 -0.62 4.17
C LEU A 6 84.09 -2.15 4.42
N GLY A 7 83.14 -2.95 3.93
CA GLY A 7 81.99 -2.80 3.04
C GLY A 7 81.63 -4.20 2.48
N GLY A 8 80.35 -4.53 2.33
CA GLY A 8 79.95 -5.84 1.77
C GLY A 8 78.43 -6.05 1.70
N ALA A 9 77.93 -6.23 0.47
CA ALA A 9 76.54 -6.17 0.03
C ALA A 9 75.60 -7.30 0.51
N ALA A 10 74.29 -7.00 0.66
CA ALA A 10 73.20 -7.46 -0.25
C ALA A 10 71.83 -7.48 0.47
N SER A 11 70.86 -6.66 0.01
CA SER A 11 69.47 -7.08 -0.24
C SER A 11 68.62 -5.91 -0.74
N THR A 12 67.66 -6.25 -1.57
CA THR A 12 67.04 -5.47 -2.64
C THR A 12 65.68 -4.86 -2.27
N LEU A 13 65.46 -3.62 -2.75
CA LEU A 13 64.22 -3.09 -3.34
C LEU A 13 62.92 -3.02 -2.51
N ARG A 14 62.48 -1.81 -2.12
CA ARG A 14 61.56 -0.95 -2.93
C ARG A 14 61.21 0.34 -2.18
N ALA A 15 61.42 1.46 -2.88
CA ALA A 15 61.11 2.81 -2.44
C ALA A 15 59.61 3.13 -2.57
N PHE A 16 59.06 3.80 -1.55
CA PHE A 16 57.77 4.47 -1.60
C PHE A 16 57.79 5.60 -2.64
N ARG A 17 56.81 5.62 -3.57
CA ARG A 17 56.50 6.78 -4.41
C ARG A 17 55.00 7.03 -4.46
N ALA A 18 54.69 8.33 -4.46
CA ALA A 18 53.41 8.98 -4.29
C ALA A 18 52.33 8.62 -5.32
N SER A 19 51.07 8.79 -4.91
CA SER A 19 49.95 9.02 -5.81
C SER A 19 49.22 10.29 -5.38
N THR A 20 49.50 11.38 -6.09
CA THR A 20 48.56 12.48 -6.29
C THR A 20 47.93 12.28 -7.66
N SER A 21 46.66 11.95 -7.70
CA SER A 21 45.80 12.35 -8.81
C SER A 21 44.42 12.74 -8.27
N VAL A 22 44.11 13.99 -8.54
CA VAL A 22 42.85 14.69 -8.33
C VAL A 22 41.73 13.87 -8.98
N SER A 23 40.86 13.27 -8.17
CA SER A 23 39.54 12.87 -8.63
C SER A 23 38.56 13.97 -8.22
N ALA A 24 37.91 14.54 -9.23
CA ALA A 24 37.04 15.69 -9.14
C ALA A 24 36.09 15.59 -7.95
N ARG A 25 36.15 16.58 -7.04
CA ARG A 25 34.98 17.02 -6.26
C ARG A 25 33.95 17.55 -7.26
N MET A 26 33.25 16.63 -7.91
CA MET A 26 32.00 16.92 -8.58
C MET A 26 31.05 17.29 -7.44
N PHE A 27 30.83 18.58 -7.27
CA PHE A 27 29.69 19.12 -6.53
C PHE A 27 28.48 18.33 -7.02
N ARG A 28 28.03 17.33 -6.25
CA ARG A 28 26.74 16.69 -6.49
C ARG A 28 25.68 17.73 -6.13
N TYR A 29 25.36 18.54 -7.12
CA TYR A 29 24.20 19.39 -7.20
C TYR A 29 22.97 18.48 -7.29
N ASP A 30 22.50 17.97 -6.16
CA ASP A 30 21.18 17.29 -6.07
C ASP A 30 20.62 17.20 -4.63
N ALA A 31 21.17 17.94 -3.66
CA ALA A 31 20.65 17.94 -2.29
C ALA A 31 19.50 18.96 -2.11
N PHE A 32 18.47 18.91 -2.97
CA PHE A 32 17.22 19.62 -2.69
C PHE A 32 16.25 18.74 -1.90
N ALA A 33 16.20 17.43 -2.21
CA ALA A 33 15.37 16.45 -1.50
C ALA A 33 15.79 16.26 -0.03
N ASP A 34 17.09 16.36 0.27
CA ASP A 34 17.64 16.09 1.61
C ASP A 34 17.44 17.26 2.60
N ARG A 35 16.94 18.41 2.15
CA ARG A 35 17.01 19.67 2.92
C ARG A 35 15.72 20.18 3.55
N HIS A 36 14.61 19.46 3.45
CA HIS A 36 13.34 19.60 4.18
C HIS A 36 12.18 19.39 3.21
N ILE A 37 11.55 18.21 3.29
CA ILE A 37 10.10 17.95 3.21
C ILE A 37 9.95 16.42 3.12
N GLY A 38 9.70 15.81 4.28
CA GLY A 38 9.33 14.39 4.39
C GLY A 38 10.50 13.40 4.46
N PRO A 39 10.21 12.16 4.92
CA PRO A 39 11.21 11.12 5.07
C PRO A 39 11.83 10.73 3.73
N SER A 40 13.13 10.41 3.75
CA SER A 40 13.88 9.88 2.61
C SER A 40 13.29 8.55 2.13
N ARG A 41 13.65 8.11 0.93
CA ARG A 41 13.13 6.85 0.35
C ARG A 41 13.48 5.63 1.22
N LEU A 42 14.66 5.63 1.83
CA LEU A 42 15.10 4.59 2.76
C LEU A 42 14.35 4.66 4.09
N GLU A 43 14.12 5.85 4.63
CA GLU A 43 13.32 6.02 5.85
C GLU A 43 11.86 5.64 5.62
N LYS A 44 11.27 5.99 4.47
CA LYS A 44 9.92 5.53 4.08
C LYS A 44 9.86 4.01 4.02
N GLN A 45 10.87 3.38 3.41
CA GLN A 45 10.96 1.93 3.34
C GLN A 45 11.09 1.32 4.74
N GLN A 46 11.98 1.85 5.60
CA GLN A 46 12.15 1.40 6.97
C GLN A 46 10.90 1.62 7.83
N MET A 47 10.15 2.70 7.60
CA MET A 47 8.88 2.97 8.28
C MET A 47 7.78 2.02 7.80
N LEU A 48 7.73 1.73 6.50
CA LEU A 48 6.81 0.72 5.93
C LEU A 48 7.18 -0.69 6.37
N ASP A 49 8.47 -1.00 6.49
CA ASP A 49 8.97 -2.29 6.98
C ASP A 49 8.76 -2.42 8.51
N PHE A 50 8.78 -1.32 9.26
CA PHE A 50 8.50 -1.29 10.70
C PHE A 50 7.00 -1.35 11.01
N LEU A 51 6.15 -0.75 10.18
CA LEU A 51 4.69 -0.78 10.33
C LEU A 51 4.03 -1.95 9.59
N GLY A 52 4.69 -2.52 8.59
CA GLY A 52 4.34 -3.78 7.92
C GLY A 52 2.91 -3.87 7.41
N PHE A 53 2.34 -2.81 6.82
CA PHE A 53 0.92 -2.85 6.43
C PHE A 53 0.67 -3.78 5.24
N THR A 54 0.16 -4.96 5.55
CA THR A 54 -0.37 -5.92 4.57
C THR A 54 -1.83 -5.58 4.26
N VAL A 55 -2.25 -5.69 3.00
CA VAL A 55 -3.67 -5.70 2.63
C VAL A 55 -4.04 -7.07 2.07
N LEU A 56 -5.12 -7.66 2.59
CA LEU A 56 -5.67 -8.90 2.09
C LEU A 56 -6.67 -8.63 0.97
N LEU A 57 -6.49 -9.28 -0.17
CA LEU A 57 -7.42 -9.23 -1.29
C LEU A 57 -8.14 -10.56 -1.45
N ASP A 58 -9.46 -10.50 -1.58
CA ASP A 58 -10.26 -11.63 -2.01
C ASP A 58 -9.80 -12.13 -3.40
N PRO A 59 -9.43 -13.42 -3.55
CA PRO A 59 -9.04 -13.99 -4.83
C PRO A 59 -10.14 -13.94 -5.90
N TYR A 60 -11.40 -13.82 -5.48
CA TYR A 60 -12.57 -13.72 -6.34
C TYR A 60 -13.04 -12.28 -6.57
N LEU A 61 -12.18 -11.28 -6.30
CA LEU A 61 -12.34 -9.94 -6.86
C LEU A 61 -12.31 -9.99 -8.39
N HIS A 62 -12.95 -9.02 -9.04
CA HIS A 62 -12.80 -8.91 -10.49
C HIS A 62 -11.32 -8.73 -10.87
N PRO A 63 -10.80 -9.43 -11.88
CA PRO A 63 -9.37 -9.41 -12.21
C PRO A 63 -8.79 -8.01 -12.41
N GLN A 64 -9.54 -7.12 -13.05
CA GLN A 64 -9.14 -5.72 -13.25
C GLN A 64 -9.04 -4.94 -11.93
N ASN A 65 -9.85 -5.26 -10.91
CA ASN A 65 -9.75 -4.61 -9.61
C ASN A 65 -8.45 -5.04 -8.91
N ILE A 66 -8.08 -6.32 -9.03
CA ILE A 66 -6.83 -6.86 -8.50
C ILE A 66 -5.63 -6.18 -9.20
N ASP A 67 -5.68 -6.04 -10.53
CA ASP A 67 -4.59 -5.40 -11.29
C ASP A 67 -4.41 -3.93 -10.95
N VAL A 68 -5.51 -3.19 -10.76
CA VAL A 68 -5.46 -1.80 -10.29
C VAL A 68 -4.91 -1.72 -8.87
N ALA A 69 -5.35 -2.62 -7.97
CA ALA A 69 -4.84 -2.68 -6.60
C ALA A 69 -3.33 -2.95 -6.57
N LYS A 70 -2.85 -3.94 -7.33
CA LYS A 70 -1.41 -4.25 -7.50
C LYS A 70 -0.62 -3.05 -7.98
N THR A 71 -1.11 -2.39 -9.04
CA THR A 71 -0.45 -1.24 -9.63
C THR A 71 -0.34 -0.07 -8.63
N ARG A 72 -1.42 0.23 -7.90
CA ARG A 72 -1.44 1.31 -6.91
C ARG A 72 -0.59 1.01 -5.69
N SER A 73 -0.63 -0.23 -5.21
CA SER A 73 0.09 -0.66 -4.00
C SER A 73 1.58 -0.75 -4.21
N GLY A 74 2.03 -1.22 -5.39
CA GLY A 74 3.45 -1.31 -5.73
C GLY A 74 4.17 0.05 -5.71
N ALA A 75 3.49 1.13 -6.12
CA ALA A 75 4.06 2.48 -6.05
C ALA A 75 4.22 3.00 -4.62
N LEU A 76 3.43 2.47 -3.68
CA LEU A 76 3.42 2.86 -2.26
C LEU A 76 4.20 1.90 -1.37
N GLY A 77 4.68 0.77 -1.91
CA GLY A 77 5.34 -0.27 -1.13
C GLY A 77 4.38 -1.02 -0.18
N ILE A 78 3.08 -1.05 -0.50
CA ILE A 78 2.08 -1.80 0.28
C ILE A 78 2.07 -3.25 -0.19
N GLU A 79 2.21 -4.19 0.74
CA GLU A 79 2.17 -5.61 0.43
C GLU A 79 0.71 -6.07 0.23
N LEU A 80 0.47 -6.82 -0.84
CA LEU A 80 -0.83 -7.44 -1.11
C LEU A 80 -0.70 -8.96 -0.93
N LYS A 81 -1.53 -9.54 -0.07
CA LYS A 81 -1.65 -10.98 0.10
C LYS A 81 -3.06 -11.44 -0.24
N GLU A 82 -3.21 -12.71 -0.58
CA GLU A 82 -4.52 -13.31 -0.85
C GLU A 82 -5.24 -13.62 0.46
N LEU A 83 -6.55 -13.33 0.50
CA LEU A 83 -7.42 -13.71 1.61
C LEU A 83 -7.77 -15.20 1.52
N ASN A 84 -7.53 -15.93 2.59
CA ASN A 84 -7.99 -17.31 2.74
C ASN A 84 -9.33 -17.36 3.47
N PHE A 85 -10.40 -17.78 2.78
CA PHE A 85 -11.74 -17.85 3.37
C PHE A 85 -11.95 -19.01 4.37
N ASP A 86 -11.09 -20.03 4.38
CA ASP A 86 -11.26 -21.18 5.29
C ASP A 86 -10.62 -20.91 6.65
N ARG A 87 -9.50 -20.20 6.67
CA ARG A 87 -8.71 -19.95 7.88
C ARG A 87 -8.80 -18.51 8.37
N TYR A 88 -9.10 -17.57 7.48
CA TYR A 88 -9.04 -16.12 7.70
C TYR A 88 -7.67 -15.73 8.27
N ASN A 89 -6.70 -15.56 7.37
CA ASN A 89 -5.32 -15.15 7.64
C ASN A 89 -5.20 -13.66 7.98
N VAL A 90 -6.07 -13.17 8.87
CA VAL A 90 -6.05 -11.78 9.32
C VAL A 90 -5.16 -11.70 10.55
N ASP A 91 -3.90 -11.35 10.32
CA ASP A 91 -2.89 -11.16 11.35
C ASP A 91 -2.86 -9.69 11.83
N SER A 92 -2.10 -9.38 12.88
CA SER A 92 -2.06 -8.04 13.49
C SER A 92 -1.41 -6.95 12.62
N ASP A 93 -0.68 -7.34 11.57
CA ASP A 93 -0.03 -6.45 10.59
C ASP A 93 -0.94 -6.15 9.38
N VAL A 94 -2.14 -6.74 9.34
CA VAL A 94 -3.11 -6.51 8.27
C VAL A 94 -3.84 -5.18 8.50
N ALA A 95 -3.63 -4.23 7.59
CA ALA A 95 -4.29 -2.93 7.64
C ALA A 95 -5.74 -2.98 7.15
N ALA A 96 -6.00 -3.81 6.13
CA ALA A 96 -7.33 -3.92 5.55
C ALA A 96 -7.57 -5.26 4.85
N VAL A 97 -8.84 -5.64 4.77
CA VAL A 97 -9.34 -6.78 4.00
C VAL A 97 -10.33 -6.28 2.96
N VAL A 98 -10.08 -6.57 1.69
CA VAL A 98 -10.93 -6.17 0.55
C VAL A 98 -11.65 -7.39 0.00
N VAL A 99 -12.98 -7.38 0.05
CA VAL A 99 -13.83 -8.53 -0.32
C VAL A 99 -14.86 -8.13 -1.35
N GLN A 100 -15.10 -8.99 -2.34
CA GLN A 100 -16.10 -8.78 -3.38
C GLN A 100 -17.47 -9.33 -2.92
N TYR A 101 -18.56 -8.59 -3.13
CA TYR A 101 -19.89 -8.91 -2.60
C TYR A 101 -21.04 -8.50 -3.54
N PRO A 102 -21.65 -9.42 -4.32
CA PRO A 102 -21.27 -10.82 -4.57
C PRO A 102 -19.95 -10.96 -5.33
N ASP A 103 -19.30 -12.12 -5.25
CA ASP A 103 -17.99 -12.36 -5.86
C ASP A 103 -18.02 -12.42 -7.40
N THR A 104 -16.84 -12.46 -8.05
CA THR A 104 -16.75 -12.47 -9.52
C THR A 104 -17.38 -13.70 -10.18
N GLU A 105 -17.61 -14.78 -9.42
CA GLU A 105 -18.28 -15.99 -9.89
C GLU A 105 -19.78 -15.98 -9.53
N GLY A 106 -20.27 -14.92 -8.87
CA GLY A 106 -21.65 -14.74 -8.47
C GLY A 106 -22.02 -15.39 -7.14
N ARG A 107 -21.06 -15.88 -6.35
CA ARG A 107 -21.34 -16.49 -5.05
C ARG A 107 -21.58 -15.41 -3.99
N ILE A 108 -22.47 -15.72 -3.06
CA ILE A 108 -22.77 -14.90 -1.89
C ILE A 108 -22.29 -15.67 -0.67
N ARG A 109 -21.32 -15.09 0.05
CA ARG A 109 -20.73 -15.68 1.25
C ARG A 109 -21.27 -14.99 2.50
N ASN A 110 -21.34 -15.72 3.61
CA ASN A 110 -21.49 -15.08 4.91
C ASN A 110 -20.12 -14.49 5.30
N LEU A 111 -20.10 -13.20 5.61
CA LEU A 111 -18.90 -12.44 5.94
C LEU A 111 -18.84 -12.05 7.44
N ASP A 112 -19.84 -12.41 8.25
CA ASP A 112 -19.93 -11.98 9.65
C ASP A 112 -18.66 -12.39 10.45
N ASP A 113 -18.21 -13.64 10.32
CA ASP A 113 -17.01 -14.15 11.01
C ASP A 113 -15.71 -13.50 10.53
N LEU A 114 -15.61 -13.22 9.22
CA LEU A 114 -14.46 -12.54 8.63
C LEU A 114 -14.37 -11.11 9.14
N ILE A 115 -15.49 -10.39 9.15
CA ILE A 115 -15.57 -9.01 9.61
C ILE A 115 -15.21 -8.93 11.09
N TYR A 116 -15.77 -9.83 11.90
CA TYR A 116 -15.44 -9.92 13.32
C TYR A 116 -13.94 -10.11 13.55
N LYS A 117 -13.31 -11.08 12.88
CA LYS A 117 -11.86 -11.33 13.01
C LYS A 117 -11.02 -10.13 12.53
N ALA A 118 -11.41 -9.50 11.44
CA ALA A 118 -10.69 -8.33 10.93
C ALA A 118 -10.71 -7.18 11.95
N HIS A 119 -11.88 -6.91 12.54
CA HIS A 119 -12.02 -5.89 13.57
C HIS A 119 -11.29 -6.24 14.87
N GLU A 120 -11.22 -7.52 15.25
CA GLU A 120 -10.43 -7.98 16.41
C GLU A 120 -8.94 -7.62 16.27
N GLN A 121 -8.40 -7.68 15.04
CA GLN A 121 -7.03 -7.29 14.74
C GLN A 121 -6.86 -5.80 14.39
N GLY A 122 -7.96 -5.02 14.40
CA GLY A 122 -7.94 -3.60 14.05
C GLY A 122 -7.82 -3.32 12.54
N ALA A 123 -8.03 -4.32 11.69
CA ALA A 123 -8.04 -4.19 10.24
C ALA A 123 -9.38 -3.60 9.75
N LEU A 124 -9.32 -2.74 8.74
CA LEU A 124 -10.53 -2.21 8.08
C LEU A 124 -11.10 -3.22 7.09
N VAL A 125 -12.43 -3.33 7.03
CA VAL A 125 -13.11 -4.15 6.02
C VAL A 125 -13.67 -3.28 4.90
N VAL A 126 -13.24 -3.58 3.68
CA VAL A 126 -13.71 -2.93 2.46
C VAL A 126 -14.53 -3.91 1.63
N LEU A 127 -15.81 -3.62 1.41
CA LEU A 127 -16.66 -4.42 0.52
C LEU A 127 -16.80 -3.76 -0.85
N VAL A 128 -16.38 -4.47 -1.88
CA VAL A 128 -16.64 -4.12 -3.29
C VAL A 128 -17.99 -4.72 -3.68
N SER A 129 -19.01 -3.89 -3.82
CA SER A 129 -20.41 -4.32 -3.89
C SER A 129 -21.16 -3.82 -5.13
N ASP A 130 -22.18 -4.59 -5.52
CA ASP A 130 -23.11 -4.25 -6.60
C ASP A 130 -24.41 -3.66 -6.02
N LEU A 131 -24.73 -2.41 -6.39
CA LEU A 131 -25.91 -1.71 -5.84
C LEU A 131 -27.24 -2.39 -6.18
N MET A 132 -27.36 -3.08 -7.32
CA MET A 132 -28.58 -3.84 -7.64
C MET A 132 -28.70 -5.07 -6.75
N ALA A 133 -27.60 -5.79 -6.49
CA ALA A 133 -27.60 -6.93 -5.59
C ALA A 133 -28.00 -6.52 -4.16
N LEU A 134 -27.53 -5.36 -3.69
CA LEU A 134 -27.87 -4.82 -2.36
C LEU A 134 -29.35 -4.44 -2.18
N THR A 135 -30.17 -4.48 -3.24
CA THR A 135 -31.63 -4.34 -3.08
C THR A 135 -32.27 -5.58 -2.46
N LEU A 136 -31.59 -6.73 -2.49
CA LEU A 136 -32.05 -8.00 -1.95
C LEU A 136 -31.14 -8.54 -0.84
N LEU A 137 -29.86 -8.16 -0.86
CA LEU A 137 -28.86 -8.64 0.10
C LEU A 137 -28.69 -7.68 1.28
N LYS A 138 -28.19 -8.21 2.40
CA LYS A 138 -27.81 -7.43 3.57
C LYS A 138 -26.78 -6.37 3.17
N SER A 139 -26.98 -5.12 3.59
CA SER A 139 -26.10 -4.02 3.17
C SER A 139 -24.72 -4.14 3.80
N PRO A 140 -23.66 -3.57 3.19
CA PRO A 140 -22.34 -3.51 3.80
C PRO A 140 -22.33 -2.90 5.21
N GLY A 141 -23.14 -1.86 5.44
CA GLY A 141 -23.26 -1.23 6.75
C GLY A 141 -23.86 -2.16 7.80
N ASP A 142 -24.89 -2.95 7.44
CA ASP A 142 -25.50 -3.92 8.35
C ASP A 142 -24.59 -5.12 8.63
N LEU A 143 -23.71 -5.47 7.67
CA LEU A 143 -22.66 -6.48 7.85
C LEU A 143 -21.53 -5.98 8.76
N GLY A 144 -21.39 -4.67 8.94
CA GLY A 144 -20.31 -4.06 9.73
C GLY A 144 -19.07 -3.72 8.89
N ALA A 145 -19.20 -3.55 7.57
CA ALA A 145 -18.09 -3.09 6.74
C ALA A 145 -17.75 -1.62 7.03
N ASP A 146 -16.45 -1.29 7.03
CA ASP A 146 -15.97 0.08 7.26
C ASP A 146 -16.06 0.94 6.00
N VAL A 147 -15.90 0.31 4.82
CA VAL A 147 -15.97 0.99 3.52
C VAL A 147 -16.75 0.12 2.54
N ALA A 148 -17.64 0.73 1.77
CA ALA A 148 -18.29 0.10 0.63
C ALA A 148 -17.94 0.88 -0.64
N VAL A 149 -17.50 0.17 -1.68
CA VAL A 149 -17.18 0.74 -2.99
C VAL A 149 -17.82 -0.09 -4.10
N GLY A 150 -17.95 0.48 -5.29
CA GLY A 150 -18.41 -0.28 -6.45
C GLY A 150 -18.79 0.64 -7.61
N SER A 151 -19.50 0.07 -8.57
CA SER A 151 -19.98 0.78 -9.75
C SER A 151 -21.49 0.99 -9.68
N ALA A 152 -21.94 2.19 -10.02
CA ALA A 152 -23.35 2.51 -10.23
C ALA A 152 -23.76 2.40 -11.72
N GLN A 153 -22.93 1.75 -12.57
CA GLN A 153 -23.21 1.57 -14.00
C GLN A 153 -24.60 0.98 -14.27
N ARG A 154 -24.99 -0.05 -13.51
CA ARG A 154 -26.26 -0.78 -13.74
C ARG A 154 -27.50 0.05 -13.41
N PHE A 155 -27.35 1.23 -12.81
CA PHE A 155 -28.44 2.17 -12.57
C PHE A 155 -28.68 3.05 -13.80
N GLY A 156 -28.99 2.41 -14.93
CA GLY A 156 -29.42 3.09 -16.17
C GLY A 156 -28.30 3.73 -16.99
N VAL A 157 -27.02 3.43 -16.73
CA VAL A 157 -25.90 3.94 -17.53
C VAL A 157 -25.53 2.91 -18.61
N PRO A 158 -25.42 3.28 -19.89
CA PRO A 158 -24.99 2.35 -20.95
C PRO A 158 -23.62 1.72 -20.66
N LEU A 159 -23.38 0.52 -21.19
CA LEU A 159 -22.09 -0.18 -21.02
C LEU A 159 -20.89 0.66 -21.50
N GLY A 160 -21.06 1.46 -22.55
CA GLY A 160 -20.05 2.45 -22.97
C GLY A 160 -18.67 1.87 -23.27
N TYR A 161 -18.58 0.57 -23.56
CA TYR A 161 -17.31 -0.16 -23.73
C TYR A 161 -16.28 0.11 -22.61
N GLY A 162 -16.77 0.26 -21.37
CA GLY A 162 -15.96 0.47 -20.17
C GLY A 162 -16.23 1.79 -19.43
N GLY A 163 -16.88 2.77 -20.05
CA GLY A 163 -17.25 4.00 -19.34
C GLY A 163 -17.79 5.13 -20.24
N PRO A 164 -18.10 6.29 -19.64
CA PRO A 164 -17.92 6.64 -18.24
C PRO A 164 -19.02 6.07 -17.34
N HIS A 165 -18.63 5.48 -16.21
CA HIS A 165 -19.56 5.02 -15.18
C HIS A 165 -19.26 5.68 -13.84
N PRO A 166 -20.28 6.14 -13.10
CA PRO A 166 -20.07 6.63 -11.75
C PRO A 166 -19.69 5.47 -10.83
N GLY A 167 -18.51 5.55 -10.22
CA GLY A 167 -18.18 4.76 -9.05
C GLY A 167 -18.84 5.36 -7.81
N PHE A 168 -19.11 4.54 -6.80
CA PHE A 168 -19.53 5.01 -5.48
C PHE A 168 -18.52 4.60 -4.43
N MET A 169 -18.50 5.37 -3.34
CA MET A 169 -17.79 5.06 -2.11
C MET A 169 -18.63 5.55 -0.93
N ALA A 170 -18.80 4.70 0.06
CA ALA A 170 -19.39 5.03 1.34
C ALA A 170 -18.45 4.55 2.45
N VAL A 171 -18.37 5.32 3.54
CA VAL A 171 -17.57 4.96 4.71
C VAL A 171 -18.47 4.92 5.94
N ALA A 172 -18.14 4.05 6.89
CA ALA A 172 -18.82 3.95 8.15
C ALA A 172 -18.74 5.28 8.92
N LYS A 173 -19.83 5.64 9.58
CA LYS A 173 -19.90 6.82 10.43
C LYS A 173 -19.40 6.45 11.83
N ASP A 174 -18.16 6.79 12.14
CA ASP A 174 -17.59 6.62 13.48
C ASP A 174 -17.82 7.88 14.34
N ALA A 175 -17.77 7.71 15.67
CA ALA A 175 -17.99 8.80 16.64
C ALA A 175 -16.99 9.97 16.48
N LYS A 176 -15.83 9.72 15.85
CA LYS A 176 -14.79 10.73 15.60
C LYS A 176 -14.76 11.23 14.16
N ASN A 177 -15.60 10.70 13.27
CA ASN A 177 -15.65 10.99 11.83
C ASN A 177 -14.26 10.92 11.18
N THR A 178 -13.48 9.88 11.50
CA THR A 178 -12.08 9.75 11.07
C THR A 178 -12.02 9.40 9.59
N LEU A 179 -12.73 8.35 9.18
CA LEU A 179 -12.79 7.91 7.78
C LEU A 179 -13.47 8.96 6.88
N GLY A 180 -14.51 9.63 7.38
CA GLY A 180 -15.21 10.67 6.62
C GLY A 180 -14.35 11.88 6.27
N ARG A 181 -13.35 12.21 7.10
CA ARG A 181 -12.36 13.27 6.79
C ARG A 181 -11.29 12.81 5.79
N MET A 182 -11.09 11.50 5.66
CA MET A 182 -10.15 10.90 4.71
C MET A 182 -10.81 10.48 3.39
N MET A 183 -12.12 10.69 3.24
CA MET A 183 -12.84 10.32 2.02
C MET A 183 -12.27 11.06 0.80
N PRO A 184 -11.91 10.33 -0.27
CA PRO A 184 -11.48 10.94 -1.53
C PRO A 184 -12.69 11.52 -2.28
N GLY A 185 -12.41 12.47 -3.18
CA GLY A 185 -13.42 13.03 -4.08
C GLY A 185 -14.18 14.22 -3.50
N ARG A 186 -15.44 14.37 -3.91
CA ARG A 186 -16.29 15.52 -3.55
C ARG A 186 -17.48 15.02 -2.72
N ILE A 187 -17.84 15.78 -1.69
CA ILE A 187 -19.00 15.51 -0.83
C ILE A 187 -19.91 16.75 -0.89
N ILE A 188 -21.20 16.53 -1.15
CA ILE A 188 -22.20 17.59 -1.09
C ILE A 188 -22.68 17.72 0.35
N GLY A 189 -22.35 18.84 1.00
CA GLY A 189 -22.82 19.19 2.33
C GLY A 189 -23.96 20.19 2.26
N VAL A 190 -24.98 20.01 3.10
CA VAL A 190 -26.02 21.02 3.28
C VAL A 190 -25.47 22.10 4.21
N THR A 191 -25.43 23.35 3.74
CA THR A 191 -25.19 24.52 4.58
C THR A 191 -26.54 25.11 4.99
N ARG A 192 -26.75 25.32 6.28
CA ARG A 192 -27.86 26.10 6.82
C ARG A 192 -27.40 27.51 7.15
#